data_AF-A0A6A5GGT1-F1
#
_entry.id   AF-A0A6A5GGT1-F1
#
_cell.length_a   1.000
_cell.length_b   1.000
_cell.length_c   1.000
_cell.angle_alpha   90.00
_cell.angle_beta   90.00
_cell.angle_gamma   90.00
#
_symmetry.space_group_name_H-M   'P 1'
#
loop_
_entity.id
_entity.type
_entity.pdbx_description
1 polymer ?
#
loop_
_entity_poly.entity_id
_entity_poly.type
_entity_poly.pdbx_seq_one_letter_code
_entity_poly.pdbx_strand_id
1 'polypeptide(L)'
;MFPSWNPTGNTISEDSDVVLDHSYCLKIYTCEDVISATKNIISYISDIFHVKMKHFSFDYRNLSIEKSQLVMDSFFQQPIQRFKLSEQNTIDAFKSDALTYILQSQKTTSFFDLYENPSPGFTCDFEQMETVPELMDFSYSHWTTFQQILKLKNENLWFSRSNFLQTDFEILIMKWRGGWTPNWKALLIEFNEDVNIDTCVKGDFIQLPSNSDCWNKTQVYRNFPIELNRFIMRYKTAKEPINFIGYHILRSDGRIATIAVDNNKIGWFQIQSDDKDEQMVLSFHPRVFDLV
;
A
#
# COMPACT_ATOMS: atom_id res chain seq x y z
N MET A 1 -28.60 7.76 -29.63
CA MET A 1 -29.20 8.45 -28.47
C MET A 1 -28.25 9.58 -28.10
N PHE A 2 -28.70 10.84 -28.07
CA PHE A 2 -27.80 11.97 -27.80
C PHE A 2 -27.53 12.07 -26.29
N PRO A 3 -26.26 12.08 -25.84
CA PRO A 3 -25.96 12.37 -24.45
C PRO A 3 -26.37 13.80 -24.12
N SER A 4 -27.04 14.01 -22.99
CA SER A 4 -27.22 15.35 -22.44
C SER A 4 -25.95 15.72 -21.67
N TRP A 5 -25.14 16.60 -22.25
CA TRP A 5 -23.98 17.16 -21.57
C TRP A 5 -24.46 18.28 -20.64
N ASN A 6 -24.29 18.10 -19.34
CA ASN A 6 -24.67 19.10 -18.35
C ASN A 6 -23.47 19.36 -17.42
N PRO A 7 -22.56 20.27 -17.81
CA PRO A 7 -21.34 20.52 -17.04
C PRO A 7 -21.71 21.12 -15.68
N THR A 8 -21.34 20.43 -14.61
CA THR A 8 -21.41 20.96 -13.24
C THR A 8 -19.99 21.01 -12.70
N GLY A 9 -19.42 22.21 -12.58
CA GLY A 9 -18.11 22.38 -11.97
C GLY A 9 -18.20 22.12 -10.47
N ASN A 10 -17.58 21.04 -10.00
CA ASN A 10 -17.35 20.82 -8.58
C ASN A 10 -15.85 20.92 -8.30
N THR A 11 -15.52 21.55 -7.18
CA THR A 11 -14.16 21.56 -6.65
C THR A 11 -13.93 20.23 -5.93
N ILE A 12 -13.04 19.39 -6.45
CA ILE A 12 -12.60 18.17 -5.76
C ILE A 12 -11.19 18.45 -5.24
N SER A 13 -10.98 18.30 -3.93
CA SER A 13 -9.64 18.29 -3.34
C SER A 13 -9.21 16.84 -3.15
N GLU A 14 -8.20 16.39 -3.89
CA GLU A 14 -7.39 15.23 -3.50
C GLU A 14 -5.97 15.72 -3.17
N ASP A 15 -5.41 15.13 -2.12
CA ASP A 15 -4.15 15.40 -1.43
C ASP A 15 -3.16 16.45 -2.00
N SER A 16 -2.91 17.46 -1.15
CA SER A 16 -1.72 18.35 -1.06
C SER A 16 -1.31 19.23 -2.25
N ASP A 17 -1.81 19.02 -3.46
CA ASP A 17 -1.67 19.96 -4.57
C ASP A 17 -3.06 20.43 -5.03
N VAL A 18 -3.39 21.70 -4.77
CA VAL A 18 -4.65 22.31 -5.25
C VAL A 18 -4.52 22.55 -6.75
N VAL A 19 -4.73 21.50 -7.55
CA VAL A 19 -5.04 21.65 -8.97
C VAL A 19 -6.52 21.94 -9.08
N LEU A 20 -6.88 23.06 -9.71
CA LEU A 20 -8.26 23.36 -10.12
C LEU A 20 -8.66 22.33 -11.18
N ASP A 21 -9.20 21.19 -10.76
CA ASP A 21 -9.69 20.18 -11.69
C ASP A 21 -11.17 20.43 -11.98
N HIS A 22 -11.49 20.62 -13.26
CA HIS A 22 -12.87 20.80 -13.69
C HIS A 22 -13.52 19.42 -13.84
N SER A 23 -14.36 19.02 -12.90
CA SER A 23 -15.16 17.80 -13.04
C SER A 23 -16.29 18.02 -14.06
N TYR A 24 -16.30 17.28 -15.16
CA TYR A 24 -17.43 17.28 -16.10
C TYR A 24 -18.30 16.05 -15.86
N CYS A 25 -19.60 16.23 -15.63
CA CYS A 25 -20.55 15.14 -15.46
C CYS A 25 -21.26 14.84 -16.79
N LEU A 26 -21.19 13.59 -17.23
CA LEU A 26 -21.93 13.09 -18.39
C LEU A 26 -23.00 12.10 -17.90
N LYS A 27 -24.28 12.45 -18.08
CA LYS A 27 -25.40 11.54 -17.79
C LYS A 27 -25.81 10.83 -19.05
N ILE A 28 -25.80 9.50 -19.00
CA ILE A 28 -26.14 8.66 -20.15
C ILE A 28 -27.36 7.84 -19.78
N TYR A 29 -28.42 8.05 -20.54
CA TYR A 29 -29.62 7.24 -20.48
C TYR A 29 -29.42 6.09 -21.45
N THR A 30 -29.70 4.87 -21.02
CA THR A 30 -29.54 3.67 -21.83
C THR A 30 -30.68 2.70 -21.55
N CYS A 31 -31.13 2.00 -22.59
CA CYS A 31 -32.05 0.86 -22.47
C CYS A 31 -31.30 -0.47 -22.34
N GLU A 32 -29.97 -0.44 -22.50
CA GLU A 32 -29.08 -1.59 -22.33
C GLU A 32 -28.77 -1.83 -20.85
N ASP A 33 -28.21 -2.99 -20.55
CA ASP A 33 -27.61 -3.24 -19.25
C ASP A 33 -26.52 -2.20 -18.92
N VAL A 34 -26.45 -1.76 -17.65
CA VAL A 34 -25.57 -0.67 -17.20
C VAL A 34 -24.10 -1.00 -17.41
N ILE A 35 -23.68 -2.25 -17.24
CA ILE A 35 -22.29 -2.67 -17.46
C ILE A 35 -21.96 -2.56 -18.95
N SER A 36 -22.86 -3.06 -19.81
CA SER A 36 -22.70 -2.99 -21.28
C SER A 36 -22.62 -1.55 -21.77
N ALA A 37 -23.53 -0.68 -21.29
CA ALA A 37 -23.51 0.74 -21.63
C ALA A 37 -22.21 1.43 -21.15
N THR A 38 -21.75 1.12 -19.94
CA THR A 38 -20.50 1.67 -19.39
C THR A 38 -19.29 1.25 -20.22
N LYS A 39 -19.22 -0.01 -20.67
CA LYS A 39 -18.17 -0.49 -21.58
C LYS A 39 -18.19 0.28 -22.90
N ASN A 40 -19.36 0.48 -23.49
CA ASN A 40 -19.50 1.20 -24.76
C ASN A 40 -18.99 2.65 -24.64
N ILE A 41 -19.25 3.30 -23.51
CA ILE A 41 -18.76 4.65 -23.23
C ILE A 41 -17.24 4.66 -23.08
N ILE A 42 -16.68 3.73 -22.31
CA ILE A 42 -15.22 3.62 -22.11
C ILE A 42 -14.53 3.36 -23.45
N SER A 43 -15.07 2.46 -24.29
CA SER A 43 -14.55 2.22 -25.65
C SER A 43 -14.60 3.48 -26.50
N TYR A 44 -15.74 4.18 -26.52
CA TYR A 44 -15.89 5.43 -27.27
C TYR A 44 -14.91 6.52 -26.84
N ILE A 45 -14.73 6.71 -25.53
CA ILE A 45 -13.75 7.65 -24.97
C ILE A 45 -12.32 7.21 -25.33
N SER A 46 -12.01 5.92 -25.20
CA SER A 46 -10.71 5.36 -25.57
C SER A 46 -10.40 5.59 -27.05
N ASP A 47 -11.40 5.46 -27.93
CA ASP A 47 -11.24 5.67 -29.37
C ASP A 47 -10.98 7.14 -29.73
N ILE A 48 -11.64 8.08 -29.03
CA ILE A 48 -11.44 9.53 -29.24
C ILE A 48 -10.06 9.97 -28.76
N PHE A 49 -9.67 9.56 -27.56
CA PHE A 49 -8.46 10.06 -26.92
C PHE A 49 -7.23 9.18 -27.17
N HIS A 50 -7.41 8.02 -27.80
CA HIS A 50 -6.37 7.00 -27.98
C HIS A 50 -5.70 6.58 -26.66
N VAL A 51 -6.48 6.57 -25.57
CA VAL A 51 -6.03 6.20 -24.22
C VAL A 51 -6.86 5.04 -23.70
N LYS A 52 -6.19 3.92 -23.40
CA LYS A 52 -6.82 2.78 -22.73
C LYS A 52 -7.14 3.12 -21.27
N MET A 53 -8.15 2.45 -20.71
CA MET A 53 -8.46 2.53 -19.29
C MET A 53 -7.24 2.09 -18.46
N LYS A 54 -6.71 3.00 -17.65
CA LYS A 54 -5.57 2.72 -16.76
C LYS A 54 -6.01 2.49 -15.32
N HIS A 55 -7.06 3.17 -14.88
CA HIS A 55 -7.53 3.16 -13.51
C HIS A 55 -8.98 2.69 -13.46
N PHE A 56 -9.28 1.79 -12.53
CA PHE A 56 -10.64 1.33 -12.26
C PHE A 56 -10.91 1.46 -10.76
N SER A 57 -11.99 2.15 -10.40
CA SER A 57 -12.45 2.26 -9.01
C SER A 57 -13.82 1.61 -8.91
N PHE A 58 -14.00 0.73 -7.94
CA PHE A 58 -15.20 -0.09 -7.83
C PHE A 58 -15.79 -0.08 -6.43
N ASP A 59 -17.08 0.24 -6.35
CA ASP A 59 -17.90 0.06 -5.15
C ASP A 59 -18.95 -1.03 -5.43
N TYR A 60 -18.74 -2.20 -4.81
CA TYR A 60 -19.58 -3.38 -5.03
C TYR A 60 -20.60 -3.61 -3.90
N ARG A 61 -20.67 -2.71 -2.91
CA ARG A 61 -21.52 -2.89 -1.71
C ARG A 61 -23.02 -2.86 -2.00
N ASN A 62 -23.44 -2.20 -3.09
CA ASN A 62 -24.84 -2.23 -3.51
C ASN A 62 -25.13 -3.28 -4.60
N LEU A 63 -24.16 -4.11 -4.94
CA LEU A 63 -24.28 -5.14 -5.96
C LEU A 63 -24.44 -6.54 -5.34
N SER A 64 -25.17 -7.42 -6.03
CA SER A 64 -25.15 -8.84 -5.70
C SER A 64 -23.78 -9.43 -6.05
N ILE A 65 -23.50 -10.64 -5.57
CA ILE A 65 -22.26 -11.35 -5.89
C ILE A 65 -22.15 -11.56 -7.41
N GLU A 66 -23.23 -11.98 -8.06
CA GLU A 66 -23.26 -12.25 -9.51
C GLU A 66 -23.01 -10.98 -10.33
N LYS A 67 -23.57 -9.84 -9.89
CA LYS A 67 -23.30 -8.55 -10.54
C LYS A 67 -21.85 -8.11 -10.33
N SER A 68 -21.28 -8.36 -9.16
CA SER A 68 -19.89 -8.04 -8.87
C SER A 68 -18.94 -8.88 -9.75
N GLN A 69 -19.23 -10.17 -9.88
CA GLN A 69 -18.52 -11.07 -10.79
C GLN A 69 -18.61 -10.59 -12.25
N LEU A 70 -19.81 -10.26 -12.70
CA LEU A 70 -20.04 -9.76 -14.06
C LEU A 70 -19.26 -8.47 -14.35
N VAL A 71 -19.13 -7.55 -13.39
CA VAL A 71 -18.29 -6.35 -13.51
C VAL A 71 -16.83 -6.75 -13.68
N MET A 72 -16.30 -7.61 -12.81
CA MET A 72 -14.91 -8.05 -12.89
C MET A 72 -14.58 -8.73 -14.22
N ASP A 73 -15.42 -9.69 -14.65
CA ASP A 73 -15.31 -10.39 -15.94
C ASP A 73 -15.40 -9.44 -17.15
N SER A 74 -16.09 -8.32 -16.97
CA SER A 74 -16.32 -7.33 -18.01
C SER A 74 -15.16 -6.36 -18.19
N PHE A 75 -14.55 -5.90 -17.09
CA PHE A 75 -13.56 -4.82 -17.10
C PHE A 75 -12.12 -5.31 -16.97
N PHE A 76 -11.87 -6.47 -16.36
CA PHE A 76 -10.53 -7.03 -16.19
C PHE A 76 -10.13 -8.03 -17.28
N GLN A 77 -10.72 -7.94 -18.48
CA GLN A 77 -10.31 -8.77 -19.62
C GLN A 77 -8.87 -8.48 -20.09
N GLN A 78 -8.37 -7.28 -19.79
CA GLN A 78 -6.99 -6.86 -20.00
C GLN A 78 -6.42 -6.32 -18.69
N PRO A 79 -5.09 -6.34 -18.51
CA PRO A 79 -4.45 -5.78 -17.33
C PRO A 79 -4.76 -4.28 -17.15
N ILE A 80 -4.96 -3.87 -15.90
CA ILE A 80 -5.24 -2.48 -15.49
C ILE A 80 -4.09 -1.98 -14.63
N GLN A 81 -3.69 -0.73 -14.76
CA GLN A 81 -2.56 -0.19 -14.01
C GLN A 81 -2.90 -0.02 -12.53
N ARG A 82 -4.08 0.55 -12.22
CA ARG A 82 -4.54 0.79 -10.85
C ARG A 82 -5.96 0.28 -10.65
N PHE A 83 -6.15 -0.45 -9.57
CA PHE A 83 -7.46 -0.87 -9.11
C PHE A 83 -7.68 -0.41 -7.69
N LYS A 84 -8.82 0.26 -7.44
CA LYS A 84 -9.21 0.75 -6.13
C LYS A 84 -10.57 0.19 -5.74
N LEU A 85 -10.65 -0.42 -4.55
CA LEU A 85 -11.89 -0.77 -3.88
C LEU A 85 -12.17 0.30 -2.81
N SER A 86 -13.30 0.97 -2.97
CA SER A 86 -13.62 2.21 -2.25
C SER A 86 -13.76 2.04 -0.73
N GLU A 87 -13.44 3.13 -0.03
CA GLU A 87 -13.44 3.29 1.42
C GLU A 87 -14.86 3.48 1.96
N GLN A 88 -15.27 2.68 2.95
CA GLN A 88 -16.26 3.07 3.96
C GLN A 88 -16.34 2.04 5.11
N ASN A 89 -16.45 2.56 6.33
CA ASN A 89 -16.19 1.88 7.61
C ASN A 89 -17.22 0.82 8.07
N THR A 90 -18.11 0.37 7.19
CA THR A 90 -19.20 -0.55 7.57
C THR A 90 -18.82 -2.00 7.30
N ILE A 91 -18.79 -2.80 8.36
CA ILE A 91 -18.61 -4.26 8.28
C ILE A 91 -19.86 -4.85 7.60
N ASP A 92 -19.70 -5.42 6.41
CA ASP A 92 -20.75 -6.19 5.74
C ASP A 92 -20.34 -7.67 5.61
N ALA A 93 -20.86 -8.50 6.53
CA ALA A 93 -20.55 -9.93 6.58
C ALA A 93 -21.10 -10.73 5.39
N PHE A 94 -22.00 -10.15 4.59
CA PHE A 94 -22.69 -10.88 3.51
C PHE A 94 -21.94 -10.87 2.16
N LYS A 95 -20.73 -10.28 2.10
CA LYS A 95 -20.03 -10.06 0.83
C LYS A 95 -18.61 -10.66 0.73
N SER A 96 -18.22 -11.50 1.69
CA SER A 96 -16.90 -12.17 1.68
C SER A 96 -16.62 -12.92 0.38
N ASP A 97 -17.63 -13.56 -0.22
CA ASP A 97 -17.48 -14.30 -1.48
C ASP A 97 -17.22 -13.37 -2.68
N ALA A 98 -17.91 -12.23 -2.73
CA ALA A 98 -17.66 -11.22 -3.76
C ALA A 98 -16.26 -10.62 -3.62
N LEU A 99 -15.84 -10.28 -2.40
CA LEU A 99 -14.49 -9.76 -2.16
C LEU A 99 -13.42 -10.78 -2.56
N THR A 100 -13.59 -12.04 -2.16
CA THR A 100 -12.68 -13.13 -2.53
C THR A 100 -12.54 -13.24 -4.04
N TYR A 101 -13.67 -13.26 -4.74
CA TYR A 101 -13.68 -13.32 -6.21
C TYR A 101 -13.01 -12.10 -6.85
N ILE A 102 -13.25 -10.89 -6.32
CA ILE A 102 -12.62 -9.66 -6.81
C ILE A 102 -11.09 -9.72 -6.62
N LEU A 103 -10.62 -10.16 -5.45
CA LEU A 103 -9.20 -10.29 -5.15
C LEU A 103 -8.49 -11.30 -6.07
N GLN A 104 -9.16 -12.41 -6.38
CA GLN A 104 -8.62 -13.46 -7.23
C GLN A 104 -8.63 -13.07 -8.73
N SER A 105 -9.70 -12.40 -9.18
CA SER A 105 -9.96 -12.14 -10.60
C SER A 105 -9.40 -10.81 -11.13
N GLN A 106 -8.92 -9.94 -10.24
CA GLN A 106 -8.32 -8.67 -10.67
C GLN A 106 -6.99 -8.91 -11.42
N LYS A 107 -6.73 -8.07 -12.43
CA LYS A 107 -5.53 -8.11 -13.30
C LYS A 107 -4.70 -6.83 -13.18
N THR A 108 -4.43 -6.41 -11.97
CA THR A 108 -3.77 -5.14 -11.67
C THR A 108 -2.25 -5.29 -11.71
N THR A 109 -1.57 -4.37 -12.38
CA THR A 109 -0.11 -4.46 -12.56
C THR A 109 0.68 -3.56 -11.62
N SER A 110 0.19 -2.36 -11.29
CA SER A 110 0.96 -1.39 -10.50
C SER A 110 0.38 -1.17 -9.11
N PHE A 111 -0.84 -0.66 -8.98
CA PHE A 111 -1.39 -0.22 -7.68
C PHE A 111 -2.70 -0.92 -7.37
N PHE A 112 -2.73 -1.72 -6.31
CA PHE A 112 -3.96 -2.28 -5.81
C PHE A 112 -4.30 -1.74 -4.42
N ASP A 113 -5.36 -0.93 -4.37
CA ASP A 113 -5.82 -0.24 -3.17
C ASP A 113 -7.11 -0.91 -2.66
N LEU A 114 -7.09 -1.41 -1.41
CA LEU A 114 -8.23 -2.01 -0.74
C LEU A 114 -8.54 -1.25 0.54
N TYR A 115 -9.60 -0.43 0.51
CA TYR A 115 -9.98 0.41 1.64
C TYR A 115 -11.20 -0.08 2.43
N GLU A 116 -11.65 -1.30 2.13
CA GLU A 116 -12.75 -1.94 2.82
C GLU A 116 -12.32 -2.60 4.12
N ASN A 117 -13.23 -2.68 5.09
CA ASN A 117 -13.06 -3.44 6.33
C ASN A 117 -13.83 -4.77 6.26
N PRO A 118 -13.16 -5.89 5.94
CA PRO A 118 -13.85 -7.17 5.81
C PRO A 118 -14.39 -7.68 7.14
N SER A 119 -15.37 -8.58 7.09
CA SER A 119 -15.94 -9.18 8.29
C SER A 119 -14.92 -9.97 9.11
N PRO A 120 -15.12 -10.07 10.45
CA PRO A 120 -14.30 -10.93 11.30
C PRO A 120 -14.24 -12.36 10.74
N GLY A 121 -13.04 -12.91 10.62
CA GLY A 121 -12.82 -14.26 10.08
C GLY A 121 -12.69 -14.35 8.56
N PHE A 122 -12.82 -13.24 7.83
CA PHE A 122 -12.42 -13.18 6.43
C PHE A 122 -10.96 -13.62 6.28
N THR A 123 -10.67 -14.38 5.23
CA THR A 123 -9.30 -14.74 4.83
C THR A 123 -9.25 -14.80 3.32
N CYS A 124 -8.09 -14.51 2.74
CA CYS A 124 -7.85 -14.67 1.31
C CYS A 124 -6.46 -15.24 1.11
N ASP A 125 -6.32 -16.13 0.13
CA ASP A 125 -5.05 -16.70 -0.29
C ASP A 125 -4.47 -15.90 -1.45
N PHE A 126 -3.43 -15.10 -1.18
CA PHE A 126 -2.76 -14.29 -2.18
C PHE A 126 -2.09 -15.10 -3.30
N GLU A 127 -1.82 -16.40 -3.09
CA GLU A 127 -1.27 -17.26 -4.15
C GLU A 127 -2.29 -17.51 -5.28
N GLN A 128 -3.58 -17.23 -5.04
CA GLN A 128 -4.67 -17.37 -6.01
C GLN A 128 -4.94 -16.09 -6.81
N MET A 129 -4.22 -15.00 -6.56
CA MET A 129 -4.33 -13.79 -7.38
C MET A 129 -3.74 -14.06 -8.77
N GLU A 130 -4.49 -13.71 -9.82
CA GLU A 130 -4.03 -13.91 -11.21
C GLU A 130 -2.78 -13.06 -11.53
N THR A 131 -2.65 -11.91 -10.87
CA THR A 131 -1.55 -10.97 -11.06
C THR A 131 -0.97 -10.51 -9.73
N VAL A 132 0.32 -10.14 -9.75
CA VAL A 132 1.03 -9.57 -8.60
C VAL A 132 1.27 -8.10 -8.89
N PRO A 133 0.47 -7.17 -8.33
CA PRO A 133 0.70 -5.74 -8.52
C PRO A 133 2.03 -5.31 -7.87
N GLU A 134 2.67 -4.28 -8.39
CA GLU A 134 3.90 -3.72 -7.80
C GLU A 134 3.67 -3.25 -6.35
N LEU A 135 2.52 -2.66 -6.06
CA LEU A 135 2.12 -2.14 -4.76
C LEU A 135 0.75 -2.68 -4.33
N MET A 136 0.66 -3.10 -3.07
CA MET A 136 -0.63 -3.37 -2.38
C MET A 136 -0.78 -2.46 -1.17
N ASP A 137 -1.92 -1.76 -1.10
CA ASP A 137 -2.28 -0.83 -0.03
C ASP A 137 -3.62 -1.21 0.59
N PHE A 138 -3.59 -1.82 1.77
CA PHE A 138 -4.76 -2.32 2.47
C PHE A 138 -5.02 -1.53 3.76
N SER A 139 -6.13 -0.80 3.82
CA SER A 139 -6.45 0.05 4.98
C SER A 139 -6.95 -0.71 6.21
N TYR A 140 -7.53 -1.89 6.02
CA TYR A 140 -8.00 -2.80 7.08
C TYR A 140 -7.45 -4.20 6.80
N SER A 141 -6.25 -4.45 7.33
CA SER A 141 -5.46 -5.64 7.05
C SER A 141 -5.46 -6.69 8.16
N HIS A 142 -6.36 -6.54 9.16
CA HIS A 142 -6.49 -7.47 10.29
C HIS A 142 -6.65 -8.95 9.89
N TRP A 143 -7.18 -9.22 8.71
CA TRP A 143 -7.36 -10.56 8.16
C TRP A 143 -6.10 -11.17 7.52
N THR A 144 -5.04 -10.39 7.32
CA THR A 144 -3.77 -10.86 6.75
C THR A 144 -2.89 -11.46 7.84
N THR A 145 -2.28 -12.61 7.54
CA THR A 145 -1.35 -13.27 8.48
C THR A 145 0.11 -12.87 8.22
N PHE A 146 0.95 -12.94 9.25
CA PHE A 146 2.37 -12.64 9.14
C PHE A 146 3.08 -13.58 8.15
N GLN A 147 2.72 -14.87 8.16
CA GLN A 147 3.23 -15.86 7.21
C GLN A 147 2.94 -15.51 5.75
N GLN A 148 1.78 -14.91 5.47
CA GLN A 148 1.46 -14.46 4.11
C GLN A 148 2.37 -13.32 3.67
N ILE A 149 2.60 -12.32 4.52
CA ILE A 149 3.49 -11.19 4.20
C ILE A 149 4.90 -11.64 3.84
N LEU A 150 5.43 -12.65 4.54
CA LEU A 150 6.75 -13.19 4.26
C LEU A 150 6.86 -13.85 2.87
N LYS A 151 5.74 -14.27 2.28
CA LYS A 151 5.68 -14.95 0.98
C LYS A 151 5.29 -14.05 -0.18
N LEU A 152 4.71 -12.88 0.10
CA LEU A 152 4.26 -11.94 -0.93
C LEU A 152 5.39 -11.56 -1.89
N LYS A 153 5.04 -11.40 -3.16
CA LYS A 153 5.96 -11.17 -4.29
C LYS A 153 5.93 -9.74 -4.83
N ASN A 154 5.06 -8.90 -4.29
CA ASN A 154 4.92 -7.50 -4.65
C ASN A 154 6.19 -6.72 -4.27
N GLU A 155 6.43 -5.57 -4.86
CA GLU A 155 7.59 -4.76 -4.49
C GLU A 155 7.35 -3.95 -3.22
N ASN A 156 6.14 -3.40 -3.07
CA ASN A 156 5.76 -2.51 -1.98
C ASN A 156 4.46 -2.98 -1.31
N LEU A 157 4.46 -2.97 0.01
CA LEU A 157 3.37 -3.49 0.83
C LEU A 157 2.99 -2.50 1.93
N TRP A 158 1.76 -2.03 1.93
CA TRP A 158 1.22 -1.13 2.95
C TRP A 158 0.00 -1.77 3.61
N PHE A 159 0.10 -1.99 4.92
CA PHE A 159 -0.93 -2.68 5.70
C PHE A 159 -1.28 -1.81 6.91
N SER A 160 -2.45 -1.17 6.84
CA SER A 160 -2.98 -0.36 7.94
C SER A 160 -3.99 -1.17 8.76
N ARG A 161 -4.21 -0.76 10.02
CA ARG A 161 -5.12 -1.42 10.98
C ARG A 161 -4.98 -2.95 10.96
N SER A 162 -3.72 -3.40 11.07
CA SER A 162 -3.37 -4.81 11.02
C SER A 162 -3.60 -5.50 12.37
N ASN A 163 -3.40 -6.81 12.41
CA ASN A 163 -3.31 -7.58 13.66
C ASN A 163 -1.85 -7.85 14.07
N PHE A 164 -0.86 -7.20 13.43
CA PHE A 164 0.54 -7.44 13.72
C PHE A 164 0.96 -6.84 15.06
N LEU A 165 1.83 -7.58 15.72
CA LEU A 165 2.38 -7.25 17.02
C LEU A 165 3.86 -6.91 16.90
N GLN A 166 4.41 -6.33 17.96
CA GLN A 166 5.84 -6.10 18.12
C GLN A 166 6.65 -7.40 17.90
N THR A 167 6.13 -8.53 18.39
CA THR A 167 6.77 -9.84 18.26
C THR A 167 6.90 -10.29 16.80
N ASP A 168 5.93 -9.94 15.93
CA ASP A 168 6.04 -10.20 14.49
C ASP A 168 7.17 -9.37 13.86
N PHE A 169 7.31 -8.12 14.29
CA PHE A 169 8.37 -7.24 13.80
C PHE A 169 9.76 -7.70 14.26
N GLU A 170 9.88 -8.14 15.52
CA GLU A 170 11.07 -8.79 16.06
C GLU A 170 11.48 -10.01 15.22
N ILE A 171 10.52 -10.89 14.91
CA ILE A 171 10.76 -12.06 14.09
C ILE A 171 11.20 -11.66 12.68
N LEU A 172 10.59 -10.64 12.08
CA LEU A 172 10.95 -10.14 10.76
C LEU A 172 12.41 -9.64 10.72
N ILE A 173 12.79 -8.82 11.70
CA ILE A 173 14.15 -8.29 11.85
C ILE A 173 15.16 -9.43 12.07
N MET A 174 14.83 -10.38 12.95
CA MET A 174 15.69 -11.55 13.21
C MET A 174 15.87 -12.42 11.97
N LYS A 175 14.80 -12.68 11.20
CA LYS A 175 14.88 -13.43 9.94
C LYS A 175 15.82 -12.74 8.95
N TRP A 176 15.63 -11.44 8.74
CA TRP A 176 16.47 -10.67 7.82
C TRP A 176 17.96 -10.71 8.21
N ARG A 177 18.26 -10.51 9.51
CA ARG A 177 19.61 -10.63 10.06
C ARG A 177 20.19 -12.03 9.92
N GLY A 178 19.35 -13.05 9.98
CA GLY A 178 19.69 -14.45 9.72
C GLY A 178 19.94 -14.79 8.24
N GLY A 179 19.90 -13.80 7.34
CA GLY A 179 20.17 -13.97 5.91
C GLY A 179 18.93 -14.21 5.04
N TRP A 180 17.73 -14.32 5.63
CA TRP A 180 16.50 -14.39 4.84
C TRP A 180 16.30 -13.07 4.09
N THR A 181 15.79 -13.15 2.86
CA THR A 181 15.48 -11.99 2.03
C THR A 181 14.05 -12.15 1.49
N PRO A 182 13.12 -11.21 1.73
CA PRO A 182 11.81 -11.22 1.09
C PRO A 182 11.90 -10.89 -0.40
N ASN A 183 10.81 -11.16 -1.11
CA ASN A 183 10.66 -10.72 -2.50
C ASN A 183 10.29 -9.24 -2.60
N TRP A 184 9.64 -8.68 -1.57
CA TRP A 184 9.33 -7.26 -1.49
C TRP A 184 10.54 -6.42 -1.07
N LYS A 185 10.50 -5.14 -1.42
CA LYS A 185 11.53 -4.13 -1.11
C LYS A 185 11.12 -3.23 0.05
N ALA A 186 9.81 -2.93 0.18
CA ALA A 186 9.30 -2.08 1.25
C ALA A 186 8.04 -2.65 1.87
N LEU A 187 7.98 -2.58 3.20
CA LEU A 187 6.84 -2.95 4.01
C LEU A 187 6.55 -1.83 5.02
N LEU A 188 5.31 -1.36 5.04
CA LEU A 188 4.78 -0.43 6.03
C LEU A 188 3.62 -1.11 6.74
N ILE A 189 3.67 -1.12 8.07
CA ILE A 189 2.66 -1.77 8.93
C ILE A 189 2.19 -0.79 9.99
N GLU A 190 0.87 -0.63 10.15
CA GLU A 190 0.27 -0.09 11.38
C GLU A 190 0.01 -1.25 12.34
N PHE A 191 0.75 -1.31 13.45
CA PHE A 191 0.65 -2.36 14.46
C PHE A 191 -0.59 -2.19 15.34
N ASN A 192 -1.10 -3.31 15.86
CA ASN A 192 -2.24 -3.34 16.78
C ASN A 192 -1.87 -2.99 18.23
N GLU A 193 -0.58 -2.80 18.51
CA GLU A 193 -0.06 -2.44 19.82
C GLU A 193 1.01 -1.36 19.70
N ASP A 194 1.48 -0.85 20.82
CA ASP A 194 2.60 0.09 20.82
C ASP A 194 3.90 -0.69 20.64
N VAL A 195 4.73 -0.24 19.71
CA VAL A 195 5.99 -0.88 19.34
C VAL A 195 7.16 -0.01 19.78
N ASN A 196 8.06 -0.60 20.58
CA ASN A 196 9.34 -0.01 20.92
C ASN A 196 10.45 -0.65 20.08
N ILE A 197 10.90 0.07 19.05
CA ILE A 197 11.92 -0.39 18.11
C ILE A 197 13.26 -0.77 18.79
N ASP A 198 13.63 -0.10 19.88
CA ASP A 198 14.87 -0.38 20.60
C ASP A 198 14.79 -1.74 21.31
N THR A 199 13.59 -2.24 21.62
CA THR A 199 13.39 -3.60 22.15
C THR A 199 13.30 -4.66 21.05
N CYS A 200 12.89 -4.25 19.84
CA CYS A 200 12.82 -5.16 18.69
C CYS A 200 14.21 -5.57 18.18
N VAL A 201 15.19 -4.67 18.31
CA VAL A 201 16.54 -4.83 17.78
C VAL A 201 17.48 -5.28 18.91
N LYS A 202 17.84 -6.56 18.93
CA LYS A 202 18.78 -7.09 19.92
C LYS A 202 20.24 -6.81 19.54
N GLY A 203 21.00 -6.18 20.44
CA GLY A 203 22.44 -6.00 20.33
C GLY A 203 22.89 -4.55 20.53
N ASP A 204 24.20 -4.37 20.63
CA ASP A 204 24.81 -3.05 20.72
C ASP A 204 24.59 -2.27 19.41
N PHE A 205 24.44 -0.95 19.51
CA PHE A 205 24.26 -0.09 18.35
C PHE A 205 25.14 1.17 18.45
N ILE A 206 25.41 1.75 17.29
CA ILE A 206 26.05 3.05 17.17
C ILE A 206 24.95 4.08 16.94
N GLN A 207 24.90 5.11 17.79
CA GLN A 207 23.99 6.24 17.59
C GLN A 207 24.55 7.16 16.49
N LEU A 208 23.80 7.31 15.40
CA LEU A 208 24.11 8.28 14.36
C LEU A 208 23.81 9.71 14.87
N PRO A 209 24.58 10.71 14.43
CA PRO A 209 24.39 12.11 14.85
C PRO A 209 22.98 12.63 14.53
N SER A 210 22.34 13.31 15.47
CA SER A 210 20.95 13.81 15.35
C SER A 210 20.74 14.89 14.27
N ASN A 211 21.82 15.35 13.62
CA ASN A 211 21.83 16.35 12.53
C ASN A 211 22.58 15.85 11.28
N SER A 212 23.03 14.59 11.25
CA SER A 212 23.59 14.03 10.01
C SER A 212 22.46 13.79 9.03
N ASP A 213 22.75 13.93 7.74
CA ASP A 213 21.91 13.43 6.68
C ASP A 213 21.84 11.89 6.82
N CYS A 214 20.93 11.40 7.67
CA CYS A 214 20.75 9.96 7.92
C CYS A 214 20.30 9.23 6.65
N TRP A 215 19.92 9.97 5.61
CA TRP A 215 19.69 9.43 4.29
C TRP A 215 20.98 9.14 3.53
N ASN A 216 22.12 9.66 3.96
CA ASN A 216 23.38 9.41 3.30
C ASN A 216 23.98 8.08 3.77
N LYS A 217 24.07 7.10 2.85
CA LYS A 217 24.64 5.77 3.10
C LYS A 217 26.12 5.79 3.52
N THR A 218 26.83 6.89 3.28
CA THR A 218 28.21 7.05 3.79
C THR A 218 28.25 7.18 5.32
N GLN A 219 27.16 7.54 5.97
CA GLN A 219 27.06 7.68 7.43
C GLN A 219 26.87 6.34 8.15
N VAL A 220 26.56 5.26 7.42
CA VAL A 220 26.41 3.92 8.00
C VAL A 220 27.79 3.39 8.40
N TYR A 221 27.98 3.14 9.70
CA TYR A 221 29.17 2.49 10.22
C TYR A 221 29.14 1.00 9.85
N ARG A 222 30.29 0.50 9.37
CA ARG A 222 30.46 -0.86 8.84
C ARG A 222 31.37 -1.71 9.73
N ASN A 223 31.28 -1.50 11.05
CA ASN A 223 32.16 -2.14 12.02
C ASN A 223 31.64 -3.53 12.39
N PHE A 224 32.16 -4.58 11.74
CA PHE A 224 31.84 -5.94 12.11
C PHE A 224 32.30 -6.26 13.56
N PRO A 225 31.51 -6.95 14.40
CA PRO A 225 30.21 -7.58 14.13
C PRO A 225 28.97 -6.69 14.43
N ILE A 226 29.17 -5.41 14.78
CA ILE A 226 28.10 -4.50 15.19
C ILE A 226 27.62 -3.68 13.98
N GLU A 227 26.58 -4.19 13.33
CA GLU A 227 26.02 -3.62 12.10
C GLU A 227 24.78 -2.74 12.33
N LEU A 228 24.47 -2.40 13.58
CA LEU A 228 23.29 -1.63 13.99
C LEU A 228 23.62 -0.14 14.12
N ASN A 229 23.02 0.66 13.24
CA ASN A 229 23.20 2.10 13.18
C ASN A 229 21.88 2.80 13.54
N ARG A 230 21.73 3.21 14.79
CA ARG A 230 20.50 3.84 15.29
C ARG A 230 20.42 5.28 14.82
N PHE A 231 19.27 5.69 14.28
CA PHE A 231 19.00 7.07 13.91
C PHE A 231 17.74 7.59 14.60
N ILE A 232 17.70 8.90 14.79
CA ILE A 232 16.49 9.63 15.16
C ILE A 232 16.30 10.69 14.09
N MET A 233 15.12 10.75 13.49
CA MET A 233 14.82 11.71 12.45
C MET A 233 13.53 12.46 12.78
N ARG A 234 13.54 13.76 12.52
CA ARG A 234 12.35 14.61 12.56
C ARG A 234 12.03 15.11 11.17
N TYR A 235 10.94 14.63 10.60
CA TYR A 235 10.44 15.07 9.30
C TYR A 235 9.39 16.16 9.50
N LYS A 236 9.63 17.35 8.95
CA LYS A 236 8.69 18.48 9.05
C LYS A 236 7.57 18.30 8.04
N THR A 237 6.32 18.31 8.50
CA THR A 237 5.14 18.32 7.64
C THR A 237 4.39 19.65 7.81
N ALA A 238 3.40 19.91 6.96
CA ALA A 238 2.55 21.09 7.07
C ALA A 238 1.65 21.08 8.33
N LYS A 239 1.36 19.89 8.90
CA LYS A 239 0.57 19.72 10.12
C LYS A 239 1.50 19.66 11.33
N GLU A 240 2.06 18.48 11.57
CA GLU A 240 2.89 18.17 12.72
C GLU A 240 4.17 17.41 12.28
N PRO A 241 5.29 17.59 12.99
CA PRO A 241 6.52 16.89 12.66
C PRO A 241 6.42 15.41 13.02
N ILE A 242 6.79 14.54 12.08
CA ILE A 242 6.88 13.10 12.29
C ILE A 242 8.25 12.78 12.91
N ASN A 243 8.28 11.93 13.94
CA ASN A 243 9.52 11.59 14.64
C ASN A 243 9.79 10.09 14.53
N PHE A 244 10.77 9.75 13.70
CA PHE A 244 11.20 8.39 13.50
C PHE A 244 12.31 8.04 14.47
N ILE A 245 12.19 6.87 15.09
CA ILE A 245 13.32 6.17 15.69
C ILE A 245 13.54 4.92 14.87
N GLY A 246 14.77 4.68 14.44
CA GLY A 246 15.05 3.58 13.54
C GLY A 246 16.49 3.12 13.54
N TYR A 247 16.76 2.10 12.73
CA TYR A 247 18.06 1.51 12.56
C TYR A 247 18.35 1.26 11.08
N HIS A 248 19.56 1.56 10.64
CA HIS A 248 20.14 0.91 9.46
C HIS A 248 20.89 -0.33 9.93
N ILE A 249 20.45 -1.48 9.45
CA ILE A 249 21.05 -2.79 9.72
C ILE A 249 21.80 -3.20 8.47
N LEU A 250 23.13 -3.08 8.50
CA LEU A 250 23.98 -3.64 7.47
C LEU A 250 24.00 -5.17 7.62
N ARG A 251 24.12 -5.89 6.51
CA ARG A 251 24.35 -7.33 6.48
C ARG A 251 25.65 -7.61 5.73
N SER A 252 26.30 -8.73 6.06
CA SER A 252 27.57 -9.15 5.47
C SER A 252 27.58 -9.30 3.94
N ASP A 253 26.41 -9.44 3.31
CA ASP A 253 26.26 -9.49 1.85
C ASP A 253 26.13 -8.11 1.18
N GLY A 254 26.32 -7.02 1.93
CA GLY A 254 26.26 -5.65 1.41
C GLY A 254 24.84 -5.14 1.17
N ARG A 255 23.84 -5.72 1.82
CA ARG A 255 22.46 -5.18 1.84
C ARG A 255 22.18 -4.46 3.14
N ILE A 256 21.33 -3.45 3.07
CA ILE A 256 20.90 -2.67 4.22
C ILE A 256 19.39 -2.82 4.39
N ALA A 257 18.97 -3.13 5.61
CA ALA A 257 17.59 -2.90 6.03
C ALA A 257 17.51 -1.61 6.83
N THR A 258 16.73 -0.65 6.33
CA THR A 258 16.31 0.52 7.10
C THR A 258 14.98 0.19 7.75
N ILE A 259 14.98 0.12 9.07
CA ILE A 259 13.77 -0.07 9.87
C ILE A 259 13.51 1.18 10.69
N ALA A 260 12.25 1.51 10.88
CA ALA A 260 11.85 2.65 11.69
C ALA A 260 10.50 2.43 12.32
N VAL A 261 10.24 3.13 13.42
CA VAL A 261 8.92 3.26 14.01
C VAL A 261 8.61 4.74 14.23
N ASP A 262 7.37 5.12 13.93
CA ASP A 262 6.80 6.43 14.23
C ASP A 262 5.56 6.28 15.12
N ASN A 263 5.41 7.22 16.05
CA ASN A 263 4.32 7.28 17.03
C ASN A 263 4.04 5.93 17.75
N ASN A 264 5.09 5.11 17.94
CA ASN A 264 5.00 3.74 18.44
C ASN A 264 4.00 2.84 17.70
N LYS A 265 3.52 3.19 16.50
CA LYS A 265 2.41 2.48 15.83
C LYS A 265 2.72 2.08 14.41
N ILE A 266 3.40 2.93 13.65
CA ILE A 266 3.72 2.63 12.26
C ILE A 266 5.15 2.12 12.20
N GLY A 267 5.35 0.92 11.67
CA GLY A 267 6.65 0.34 11.38
C GLY A 267 6.98 0.37 9.90
N TRP A 268 8.25 0.62 9.60
CA TRP A 268 8.83 0.50 8.27
C TRP A 268 9.88 -0.60 8.24
N PHE A 269 9.92 -1.32 7.13
CA PHE A 269 11.00 -2.22 6.78
C PHE A 269 11.34 -2.02 5.30
N GLN A 270 12.49 -1.41 5.03
CA GLN A 270 12.92 -1.12 3.66
C GLN A 270 14.29 -1.70 3.35
N ILE A 271 14.37 -2.47 2.26
CA ILE A 271 15.57 -3.16 1.80
C ILE A 271 16.22 -2.36 0.69
N GLN A 272 17.53 -2.15 0.83
CA GLN A 272 18.29 -1.23 0.00
C GLN A 272 19.68 -1.80 -0.28
N SER A 273 20.29 -1.38 -1.39
CA SER A 273 21.69 -1.68 -1.69
C SER A 273 22.62 -0.91 -0.72
N ASP A 274 23.86 -1.39 -0.52
CA ASP A 274 24.95 -0.59 0.10
C ASP A 274 25.72 0.25 -0.94
N ASP A 275 25.08 0.62 -2.06
CA ASP A 275 25.70 1.55 -3.02
C ASP A 275 25.82 2.94 -2.38
N LYS A 276 27.04 3.40 -2.14
CA LYS A 276 27.34 4.66 -1.44
C LYS A 276 26.95 5.91 -2.23
N ASP A 277 26.75 5.79 -3.54
CA ASP A 277 26.35 6.91 -4.39
C ASP A 277 24.82 7.13 -4.37
N GLU A 278 24.07 6.20 -3.77
CA GLU A 278 22.62 6.29 -3.59
C GLU A 278 22.26 6.82 -2.19
N GLN A 279 21.17 7.57 -2.11
CA GLN A 279 20.55 7.89 -0.82
C GLN A 279 19.74 6.70 -0.30
N MET A 280 19.62 6.62 1.02
CA MET A 280 18.61 5.81 1.66
C MET A 280 17.23 6.34 1.29
N VAL A 281 16.30 5.44 1.03
CA VAL A 281 14.91 5.74 0.73
C VAL A 281 14.04 5.27 1.90
N LEU A 282 13.05 6.08 2.25
CA LEU A 282 11.91 5.67 3.08
C LEU A 282 10.62 6.06 2.37
N SER A 283 9.80 5.09 2.03
CA SER A 283 8.50 5.34 1.42
C SER A 283 7.49 5.81 2.48
N PHE A 284 6.74 6.86 2.18
CA PHE A 284 5.67 7.37 3.04
C PHE A 284 4.30 6.99 2.48
N HIS A 285 3.34 6.76 3.37
CA HIS A 285 1.94 6.52 3.05
C HIS A 285 1.09 7.62 3.70
N PRO A 286 0.02 8.15 3.05
CA PRO A 286 -0.81 9.21 3.63
C PRO A 286 -1.29 8.94 5.06
N ARG A 287 -1.56 7.67 5.41
CA ARG A 287 -1.97 7.24 6.76
C ARG A 287 -1.05 7.73 7.88
N VAL A 288 0.23 7.92 7.60
CA VAL A 288 1.22 8.44 8.56
C VAL A 288 0.86 9.84 9.04
N PHE A 289 0.23 10.64 8.19
CA PHE A 289 -0.17 12.02 8.50
C PHE A 289 -1.57 12.12 9.12
N ASP A 290 -2.26 10.98 9.30
CA ASP A 290 -3.64 10.90 9.82
C ASP A 290 -3.71 10.33 11.25
N LEU A 291 -2.61 9.81 11.80
CA LEU A 291 -2.53 9.29 13.17
C LEU A 291 -2.17 10.35 14.22
N VAL A 292 -2.16 11.63 13.83
CA VAL A 292 -1.88 12.77 14.72
C VAL A 292 -3.18 13.33 15.29
#